data_AF-A0A511YCB0-F1
#
_entry.id   AF-A0A511YCB0-F1
#
_cell.length_a   1.000
_cell.length_b   1.000
_cell.length_c   1.000
_cell.angle_alpha   90.00
_cell.angle_beta   90.00
_cell.angle_gamma   90.00
#
_symmetry.space_group_name_H-M   'P 1'
#
loop_
_entity.id
_entity.type
_entity.pdbx_description
1 polymer ?
#
loop_
_entity_poly.entity_id
_entity_poly.type
_entity_poly.pdbx_seq_one_letter_code
_entity_poly.pdbx_strand_id
1 'polypeptide(L)'
;MDTPNYRMPFVPSTLMTEGGSIDICDMGESIAHNIMLLITTKKGENRYDDNYGNDVWNLEFDNGVTSAVWESVFIKSLRRQIQEYEPRIVNPQIDAHIQFVEHSYDTKEHTEIKKKVRIAINAKMEATGERFSFSTELFLSPMSID
;
A
#
# COMPACT_ATOMS: atom_id res chain seq x y z
N MET A 1 20.45 12.23 -17.52
CA MET A 1 20.70 10.78 -17.39
C MET A 1 19.42 10.20 -16.84
N ASP A 2 18.80 9.23 -17.52
CA ASP A 2 17.67 8.51 -16.93
C ASP A 2 18.20 7.72 -15.73
N THR A 3 17.72 8.07 -14.53
CA THR A 3 18.02 7.32 -13.32
C THR A 3 17.26 5.99 -13.36
N PRO A 4 17.94 4.84 -13.18
CA PRO A 4 17.26 3.55 -13.19
C PRO A 4 16.29 3.42 -12.01
N ASN A 5 15.17 2.72 -12.21
CA ASN A 5 14.26 2.35 -11.13
C ASN A 5 14.73 1.04 -10.49
N TYR A 6 15.00 1.04 -9.20
CA TYR A 6 15.42 -0.16 -8.48
C TYR A 6 14.22 -1.00 -8.02
N ARG A 7 14.36 -2.32 -8.10
CA ARG A 7 13.34 -3.26 -7.64
C ARG A 7 13.32 -3.35 -6.11
N MET A 8 12.13 -3.52 -5.54
CA MET A 8 11.91 -3.83 -4.13
C MET A 8 11.32 -5.24 -3.96
N PRO A 9 11.60 -5.95 -2.85
CA PRO A 9 12.54 -5.58 -1.79
C PRO A 9 14.00 -5.63 -2.29
N PHE A 10 14.87 -4.87 -1.63
CA PHE A 10 16.31 -4.91 -1.92
C PHE A 10 16.86 -6.30 -1.57
N VAL A 11 17.62 -6.89 -2.49
CA VAL A 11 18.27 -8.20 -2.34
C VAL A 11 19.78 -7.98 -2.23
N PRO A 12 20.37 -7.88 -1.03
CA PRO A 12 21.79 -7.54 -0.90
C PRO A 12 22.72 -8.61 -1.48
N SER A 13 22.30 -9.87 -1.49
CA SER A 13 23.15 -10.99 -1.91
C SER A 13 23.61 -10.89 -3.37
N THR A 14 22.79 -10.33 -4.27
CA THR A 14 23.15 -10.16 -5.69
C THR A 14 24.20 -9.06 -5.89
N LEU A 15 24.21 -8.05 -5.02
CA LEU A 15 25.21 -6.98 -5.04
C LEU A 15 26.56 -7.45 -4.47
N MET A 16 26.54 -8.41 -3.54
CA MET A 16 27.74 -8.88 -2.83
C MET A 16 28.55 -9.92 -3.60
N THR A 17 28.10 -10.36 -4.78
CA THR A 17 28.86 -11.26 -5.67
C THR A 17 29.78 -10.48 -6.61
N GLU A 18 30.88 -11.10 -7.03
CA GLU A 18 31.78 -10.49 -8.02
C GLU A 18 31.04 -10.22 -9.34
N GLY A 19 31.08 -8.96 -9.81
CA GLY A 19 30.28 -8.51 -10.96
C GLY A 19 28.78 -8.34 -10.68
N GLY A 20 28.37 -8.37 -9.41
CA GLY A 20 27.00 -8.16 -8.97
C GLY A 20 26.43 -6.79 -9.35
N SER A 21 25.13 -6.73 -9.59
CA SER A 21 24.39 -5.48 -9.86
C SER A 21 23.06 -5.49 -9.13
N ILE A 22 22.49 -4.30 -8.91
CA ILE A 22 21.18 -4.16 -8.26
C ILE A 22 20.09 -4.37 -9.31
N ASP A 23 19.11 -5.19 -8.96
CA ASP A 23 17.95 -5.43 -9.83
C ASP A 23 17.19 -4.13 -10.09
N ILE A 24 16.88 -3.92 -11.36
CA ILE A 24 16.06 -2.82 -11.83
C ILE A 24 14.66 -3.33 -12.18
N CYS A 25 13.69 -2.42 -12.15
CA CYS A 25 12.32 -2.67 -12.53
C CYS A 25 11.85 -1.67 -13.58
N ASP A 26 10.74 -1.98 -14.24
CA ASP A 26 10.11 -1.03 -15.15
C ASP A 26 9.41 0.11 -14.38
N MET A 27 8.94 1.11 -15.11
CA MET A 27 8.28 2.27 -14.53
C MET A 27 6.99 1.91 -13.79
N GLY A 28 6.20 0.98 -14.32
CA GLY A 28 4.93 0.56 -13.71
C GLY A 28 5.17 -0.16 -12.38
N GLU A 29 6.13 -1.08 -12.36
CA GLU A 29 6.55 -1.79 -11.16
C GLU A 29 7.12 -0.81 -10.11
N SER A 30 7.93 0.18 -10.54
CA SER A 30 8.43 1.23 -9.65
C SER A 30 7.31 2.07 -9.01
N ILE A 31 6.30 2.46 -9.79
CA ILE A 31 5.12 3.18 -9.28
C ILE A 31 4.35 2.29 -8.31
N ALA A 32 4.14 1.01 -8.64
CA ALA A 32 3.46 0.06 -7.77
C ALA A 32 4.17 -0.11 -6.42
N HIS A 33 5.50 -0.18 -6.40
CA HIS A 33 6.28 -0.22 -5.16
C HIS A 33 6.08 1.03 -4.29
N ASN A 34 6.15 2.23 -4.87
CA ASN A 34 5.95 3.46 -4.11
C ASN A 34 4.51 3.58 -3.59
N ILE A 35 3.50 3.22 -4.39
CA ILE A 35 2.10 3.15 -3.94
C ILE A 35 1.97 2.20 -2.75
N MET A 36 2.59 1.03 -2.80
CA MET A 36 2.56 0.07 -1.70
C MET A 36 3.15 0.68 -0.42
N LEU A 37 4.28 1.40 -0.52
CA LEU A 37 4.85 2.13 0.61
C LEU A 37 3.88 3.16 1.18
N LEU A 38 3.28 4.01 0.33
CA LEU A 38 2.29 5.01 0.75
C LEU A 38 1.08 4.38 1.45
N ILE A 39 0.68 3.18 1.03
CA ILE A 39 -0.41 2.44 1.66
C ILE A 39 0.01 1.96 3.06
N THR A 40 1.20 1.36 3.19
CA THR A 40 1.63 0.66 4.41
C THR A 40 2.25 1.57 5.47
N THR A 41 2.72 2.76 5.09
CA THR A 41 3.41 3.67 6.02
C THR A 41 2.42 4.55 6.77
N LYS A 42 2.57 4.64 8.08
CA LYS A 42 1.85 5.61 8.93
C LYS A 42 2.57 6.96 8.88
N LYS A 43 1.79 8.05 8.88
CA LYS A 43 2.37 9.38 8.96
C LYS A 43 3.27 9.55 10.18
N GLY A 44 4.41 10.21 9.98
CA GLY A 44 5.46 10.35 10.98
C GLY A 44 6.43 9.16 11.08
N GLU A 45 6.25 8.07 10.33
CA GLU A 45 7.21 6.96 10.31
C GLU A 45 8.43 7.26 9.44
N ASN A 46 8.29 8.09 8.42
CA ASN A 46 9.42 8.49 7.60
C ASN A 46 10.30 9.48 8.38
N ARG A 47 11.56 9.10 8.61
CA ARG A 47 12.52 9.89 9.40
C ARG A 47 12.71 11.34 8.93
N TYR A 48 12.54 11.61 7.64
CA TYR A 48 12.86 12.92 7.05
C TYR A 48 11.64 13.69 6.56
N ASP A 49 10.46 13.04 6.52
CA ASP A 49 9.22 13.68 6.09
C ASP A 49 8.03 13.15 6.89
N ASP A 50 7.64 13.89 7.92
CA ASP A 50 6.52 13.53 8.78
C ASP A 50 5.17 13.47 8.05
N ASN A 51 5.06 14.09 6.86
CA ASN A 51 3.83 14.09 6.08
C ASN A 51 3.69 12.84 5.19
N TYR A 52 4.75 12.07 5.00
CA TYR A 52 4.74 10.85 4.20
C TYR A 52 4.02 9.72 4.96
N GLY A 53 3.00 9.14 4.32
CA GLY A 53 2.21 8.02 4.85
C GLY A 53 0.70 8.29 4.89
N ASN A 54 -0.05 7.25 5.22
CA ASN A 54 -1.51 7.25 5.24
C ASN A 54 -2.07 7.61 6.62
N ASP A 55 -3.02 8.56 6.66
CA ASP A 55 -3.70 9.00 7.89
C ASP A 55 -4.51 7.89 8.56
N VAL A 56 -4.93 6.88 7.78
CA VAL A 56 -5.81 5.81 8.25
C VAL A 56 -5.24 5.04 9.44
N TRP A 57 -3.91 4.95 9.54
CA TRP A 57 -3.21 4.23 10.61
C TRP A 57 -3.29 4.95 11.96
N ASN A 58 -3.79 6.20 12.00
CA ASN A 58 -4.14 6.85 13.26
C ASN A 58 -5.44 6.32 13.87
N LEU A 59 -6.24 5.59 13.08
CA LEU A 59 -7.54 5.05 13.48
C LEU A 59 -7.52 3.54 13.72
N GLU A 60 -6.36 2.89 13.60
CA GLU A 60 -6.24 1.43 13.56
C GLU A 60 -6.72 0.73 14.84
N PHE A 61 -6.66 1.41 15.98
CA PHE A 61 -7.08 0.90 17.30
C PHE A 61 -8.38 1.55 17.81
N ASP A 62 -9.06 2.37 16.99
CA ASP A 62 -10.31 3.01 17.39
C ASP A 62 -11.51 2.09 17.07
N ASN A 63 -12.03 1.46 18.12
CA ASN A 63 -13.19 0.55 18.03
C ASN A 63 -14.49 1.25 17.60
N GLY A 64 -14.55 2.59 17.68
CA GLY A 64 -15.70 3.38 17.22
C GLY A 64 -15.72 3.63 15.72
N VAL A 65 -14.63 3.33 15.00
CA VAL A 65 -14.51 3.61 13.56
C VAL A 65 -15.16 2.49 12.76
N THR A 66 -16.24 2.84 12.05
CA THR A 66 -16.90 1.91 11.13
C THR A 66 -16.04 1.66 9.89
N SER A 67 -16.26 0.54 9.21
CA SER A 67 -15.57 0.21 7.95
C SER A 67 -15.72 1.31 6.90
N ALA A 68 -16.91 1.91 6.77
CA ALA A 68 -17.16 2.98 5.81
C ALA A 68 -16.36 4.26 6.13
N VAL A 69 -16.21 4.61 7.41
CA VAL A 69 -15.37 5.75 7.82
C VAL A 69 -13.91 5.45 7.54
N TRP A 70 -13.45 4.24 7.87
CA TRP A 70 -12.09 3.78 7.57
C TRP A 70 -11.78 3.87 6.07
N GLU A 71 -12.65 3.33 5.21
CA GLU A 71 -12.51 3.36 3.75
C GLU A 71 -12.46 4.80 3.22
N SER A 72 -13.35 5.67 3.72
CA SER A 72 -13.38 7.08 3.32
C SER A 72 -12.08 7.81 3.71
N VAL A 73 -11.56 7.58 4.92
CA VAL A 73 -10.30 8.19 5.39
C VAL A 73 -9.13 7.66 4.57
N PHE A 74 -9.07 6.35 4.36
CA PHE A 74 -8.05 5.68 3.54
C PHE A 74 -7.99 6.28 2.13
N ILE A 75 -9.13 6.31 1.43
CA ILE A 75 -9.22 6.79 0.04
C ILE A 75 -8.83 8.28 -0.04
N LYS A 76 -9.33 9.10 0.88
CA LYS A 76 -9.03 10.54 0.90
C LYS A 76 -7.54 10.79 1.15
N SER A 77 -6.96 10.11 2.14
CA SER A 77 -5.55 10.26 2.48
C SER A 77 -4.66 9.74 1.35
N LEU A 78 -4.92 8.54 0.82
CA LEU A 78 -4.11 7.95 -0.24
C LEU A 78 -4.17 8.79 -1.53
N ARG A 79 -5.32 9.38 -1.86
CA ARG A 79 -5.43 10.30 -3.00
C ARG A 79 -4.48 11.49 -2.86
N ARG A 80 -4.46 12.14 -1.69
CA ARG A 80 -3.55 13.27 -1.41
C ARG A 80 -2.09 12.81 -1.47
N GLN A 81 -1.78 11.66 -0.86
CA GLN A 81 -0.42 11.11 -0.84
C GLN A 81 0.10 10.77 -2.25
N ILE A 82 -0.73 10.20 -3.12
CA ILE A 82 -0.36 9.97 -4.52
C ILE A 82 -0.09 11.29 -5.25
N GLN A 83 -0.92 12.32 -5.02
CA GLN A 83 -0.73 13.64 -5.64
C GLN A 83 0.58 14.31 -5.20
N GLU A 84 0.99 14.12 -3.95
CA GLU A 84 2.20 14.75 -3.38
C GLU A 84 3.48 13.93 -3.65
N TYR A 85 3.39 12.60 -3.60
CA TYR A 85 4.55 11.70 -3.53
C TYR A 85 4.67 10.72 -4.70
N GLU A 86 3.74 10.73 -5.65
CA GLU A 86 3.82 9.90 -6.86
C GLU A 86 3.36 10.68 -8.11
N PRO A 87 4.13 11.71 -8.54
CA PRO A 87 3.75 12.57 -9.66
C PRO A 87 3.81 11.87 -11.02
N ARG A 88 4.30 10.62 -11.09
CA ARG A 88 4.39 9.85 -12.34
C ARG A 88 3.03 9.32 -12.79
N ILE A 89 2.00 9.36 -11.94
CA ILE A 89 0.61 9.06 -12.30
C ILE A 89 -0.32 10.24 -12.04
N VAL A 90 -1.35 10.35 -12.87
CA VAL A 90 -2.37 11.41 -12.77
C VAL A 90 -3.78 10.86 -12.75
N ASN A 91 -4.69 11.67 -12.21
CA ASN A 91 -6.12 11.39 -12.07
C ASN A 91 -6.43 10.04 -11.39
N PRO A 92 -5.84 9.75 -10.21
CA PRO A 92 -6.02 8.47 -9.54
C PRO A 92 -7.48 8.27 -9.10
N GLN A 93 -8.09 7.20 -9.60
CA GLN A 93 -9.33 6.61 -9.09
C GLN A 93 -8.95 5.52 -8.11
N ILE A 94 -9.41 5.63 -6.87
CA ILE A 94 -9.03 4.76 -5.76
C ILE A 94 -10.30 4.20 -5.15
N ASP A 95 -10.35 2.87 -5.09
CA ASP A 95 -11.39 2.11 -4.43
C ASP A 95 -10.77 1.29 -3.30
N ALA A 96 -11.40 1.31 -2.14
CA ALA A 96 -11.01 0.49 -1.00
C ALA A 96 -12.27 -0.13 -0.41
N HIS A 97 -12.23 -1.44 -0.14
CA HIS A 97 -13.37 -2.16 0.40
C HIS A 97 -12.94 -3.19 1.45
N ILE A 98 -13.49 -3.05 2.65
CA ILE A 98 -13.28 -3.95 3.78
C ILE A 98 -14.24 -5.14 3.68
N GLN A 99 -13.68 -6.32 3.86
CA GLN A 99 -14.36 -7.61 3.91
C GLN A 99 -13.96 -8.34 5.19
N PHE A 100 -14.91 -9.06 5.77
CA PHE A 100 -14.64 -9.98 6.88
C PHE A 100 -14.45 -11.38 6.30
N VAL A 101 -13.32 -11.99 6.62
CA VAL A 101 -12.94 -13.32 6.15
C VAL A 101 -12.94 -14.25 7.35
N GLU A 102 -13.83 -15.23 7.33
CA GLU A 102 -13.84 -16.32 8.30
C GLU A 102 -12.76 -17.33 7.95
N HIS A 103 -11.96 -17.71 8.94
CA HIS A 103 -10.98 -18.78 8.82
C HIS A 103 -11.29 -19.85 9.87
N SER A 104 -11.83 -20.98 9.41
CA SER A 104 -12.00 -22.19 10.20
C SER A 104 -10.73 -23.03 10.11
N TYR A 105 -10.07 -23.26 11.24
CA TYR A 105 -8.97 -24.22 11.32
C TYR A 105 -9.54 -25.59 11.68
N ASP A 106 -9.25 -26.65 10.91
CA ASP A 106 -9.64 -28.03 11.26
C ASP A 106 -9.08 -28.49 12.62
N THR A 107 -8.08 -27.79 13.15
CA THR A 107 -7.38 -28.09 14.41
C THR A 107 -7.77 -27.19 15.59
N LYS A 108 -8.66 -26.20 15.42
CA LYS A 108 -9.13 -25.32 16.52
C LYS A 108 -10.66 -25.30 16.56
N GLU A 109 -11.24 -25.38 17.77
CA GLU A 109 -12.70 -25.29 17.96
C GLU A 109 -13.29 -23.87 17.78
N HIS A 110 -12.48 -22.89 17.37
CA HIS A 110 -12.90 -21.50 17.21
C HIS A 110 -12.60 -20.96 15.80
N THR A 111 -13.60 -20.33 15.20
CA THR A 111 -13.49 -19.57 13.95
C THR A 111 -12.82 -18.22 14.21
N GLU A 112 -11.75 -17.93 13.46
CA GLU A 112 -11.10 -16.61 13.50
C GLU A 112 -11.68 -15.71 12.41
N ILE A 113 -12.18 -14.52 12.77
CA ILE A 113 -12.65 -13.53 11.79
C ILE A 113 -11.54 -12.51 11.56
N LYS A 114 -11.05 -12.44 10.33
CA LYS A 114 -10.03 -11.47 9.90
C LYS A 114 -10.66 -10.37 9.08
N LYS A 115 -10.33 -9.12 9.41
CA LYS A 115 -10.70 -7.95 8.63
C LYS A 115 -9.68 -7.76 7.51
N LYS A 116 -10.12 -7.76 6.25
CA LYS A 116 -9.27 -7.61 5.07
C LYS A 116 -9.75 -6.44 4.24
N VAL A 117 -8.87 -5.55 3.82
CA VAL A 117 -9.18 -4.50 2.85
C VAL A 117 -8.65 -4.88 1.47
N ARG A 118 -9.49 -4.75 0.45
CA ARG A 118 -9.13 -4.80 -0.97
C ARG A 118 -8.96 -3.39 -1.48
N ILE A 119 -7.85 -3.12 -2.14
CA ILE A 119 -7.51 -1.79 -2.64
C ILE A 119 -7.28 -1.91 -4.15
N ALA A 120 -7.89 -1.03 -4.92
CA ALA A 120 -7.69 -0.91 -6.36
C ALA A 120 -7.45 0.56 -6.74
N ILE A 121 -6.49 0.77 -7.64
CA ILE A 121 -6.08 2.10 -8.11
C ILE A 121 -6.00 2.04 -9.63
N ASN A 122 -6.70 2.96 -10.29
CA ASN A 122 -6.61 3.17 -11.72
C ASN A 122 -6.20 4.62 -11.99
N ALA A 123 -5.19 4.82 -12.81
CA ALA A 123 -4.66 6.13 -13.14
C ALA A 123 -4.14 6.15 -14.58
N LYS A 124 -3.54 7.28 -14.99
CA LYS A 124 -2.76 7.38 -16.22
C LYS A 124 -1.31 7.70 -15.88
N MET A 125 -0.37 7.10 -16.58
CA MET A 125 1.04 7.48 -16.49
C MET A 125 1.24 8.82 -17.17
N GLU A 126 1.86 9.77 -16.48
CA GLU A 126 2.00 11.15 -16.98
C GLU A 126 2.87 11.21 -18.25
N ALA A 127 3.95 10.42 -18.29
CA ALA A 127 4.90 10.44 -19.39
C ALA A 127 4.35 9.85 -20.71
N THR A 128 3.53 8.80 -20.63
CA THR A 128 3.08 8.04 -21.82
C THR A 128 1.59 8.22 -22.10
N GLY A 129 0.80 8.67 -21.12
CA GLY A 129 -0.66 8.70 -21.18
C GLY A 129 -1.31 7.32 -21.07
N GLU A 130 -0.53 6.25 -20.91
CA GLU A 130 -1.02 4.88 -20.81
C GLU A 130 -1.75 4.64 -19.49
N ARG A 131 -2.63 3.64 -19.48
CA ARG A 131 -3.36 3.25 -18.28
C ARG A 131 -2.40 2.58 -17.29
N PHE A 132 -2.43 3.06 -16.05
CA PHE A 132 -1.83 2.39 -14.91
C PHE A 132 -2.93 1.75 -14.05
N SER A 133 -2.74 0.48 -13.67
CA SER A 133 -3.64 -0.26 -12.79
C SER A 133 -2.84 -0.99 -11.72
N PHE A 134 -3.26 -0.83 -10.46
CA PHE A 134 -2.67 -1.45 -9.29
C PHE A 134 -3.76 -2.01 -8.40
N SER A 135 -3.54 -3.18 -7.82
CA SER A 135 -4.45 -3.75 -6.82
C SER A 135 -3.68 -4.54 -5.78
N THR A 136 -4.11 -4.45 -4.53
CA THR A 136 -3.52 -5.20 -3.42
C THR A 136 -4.58 -5.52 -2.37
N GLU A 137 -4.24 -6.41 -1.44
CA GLU A 137 -5.06 -6.73 -0.28
C GLU A 137 -4.21 -6.60 0.99
N LEU A 138 -4.78 -6.07 2.07
CA LEU A 138 -4.14 -6.01 3.38
C LEU A 138 -5.05 -6.59 4.45
N PHE A 139 -4.47 -7.38 5.35
CA PHE A 139 -5.15 -7.76 6.58
C PHE A 139 -4.97 -6.66 7.62
N LEU A 140 -6.08 -6.22 8.20
CA LEU A 140 -6.10 -5.28 9.31
C LEU A 140 -5.99 -6.08 10.60
N SER A 141 -5.25 -5.54 11.58
CA SER A 141 -4.95 -6.18 12.86
C SER A 141 -6.21 -6.76 13.52
N PRO A 142 -6.09 -7.93 14.19
CA PRO A 142 -7.23 -8.55 14.84
C PRO A 142 -7.77 -7.64 15.94
N MET A 143 -9.10 -7.52 16.04
CA MET A 143 -9.69 -7.09 17.31
C MET A 143 -9.40 -8.21 18.31
N SER A 144 -8.69 -7.90 19.41
CA SER A 144 -8.63 -8.83 20.53
C SER A 144 -10.05 -9.13 20.96
N ILE A 145 -10.40 -10.41 20.93
CA ILE A 145 -11.60 -10.92 21.59
C ILE A 145 -11.25 -10.92 23.08
N ASP A 146 -11.92 -10.06 23.85
CA ASP A 146 -12.05 -10.22 25.30
C ASP A 146 -13.22 -11.17 25.59
#